data_AF-A0ABC8QIQ9-F1
#
_entry.id   AF-A0ABC8QIQ9-F1
#
_cell.length_a   1.000
_cell.length_b   1.000
_cell.length_c   1.000
_cell.angle_alpha   90.00
_cell.angle_beta   90.00
_cell.angle_gamma   90.00
#
_symmetry.space_group_name_H-M   'P 1'
#
loop_
_entity.id
_entity.type
_entity.pdbx_description
1 polymer ?
#
loop_
_entity_poly.entity_id
_entity_poly.type
_entity_poly.pdbx_seq_one_letter_code
_entity_poly.pdbx_strand_id
1 'polypeptide(L)'
;MGEQDQIPLLPVSEVAAKDEFWNIKNVTRDDQLAAHRVPPLLMGIIPSSTGGFGDVEKAALVFVRNEVKPLQDRLLAINDRLGDAVVRLAQYTLGGTEPAAA
;
A
#
# COMPACT_ATOMS: atom_id res chain seq x y z
N MET A 1 7.37 58.78 26.48
CA MET A 1 6.02 58.20 26.30
C MET A 1 5.83 58.03 24.80
N GLY A 2 5.96 56.87 24.18
CA GLY A 2 6.35 55.53 24.62
C GLY A 2 6.99 54.82 23.41
N GLU A 3 8.02 54.02 23.66
CA GLU A 3 8.58 53.09 22.69
C GLU A 3 7.53 52.01 22.45
N GLN A 4 6.90 52.02 21.28
CA GLN A 4 5.93 50.99 20.90
C GLN A 4 6.75 49.78 20.46
N ASP A 5 6.94 48.87 21.41
CA ASP A 5 7.56 47.56 21.26
C ASP A 5 6.78 46.76 20.20
N GLN A 6 7.13 46.95 18.92
CA GLN A 6 6.60 46.17 17.82
C GLN A 6 7.24 44.79 17.88
N ILE A 7 6.60 43.90 18.62
CA ILE A 7 6.92 42.48 18.65
C ILE A 7 6.94 42.00 17.18
N PRO A 8 8.09 41.56 16.64
CA PRO A 8 8.10 40.97 15.31
C PRO A 8 7.34 39.65 15.39
N LEU A 9 6.11 39.64 14.84
CA LEU A 9 5.35 38.43 14.57
C LEU A 9 6.12 37.62 13.52
N LEU A 10 7.07 36.82 13.97
CA LEU A 10 7.75 35.84 13.13
C LEU A 10 6.70 34.82 12.65
N PRO A 11 6.50 34.61 11.34
CA PRO A 11 5.53 33.67 10.80
C PRO A 11 6.02 32.21 10.92
N VAL A 12 6.59 31.85 12.07
CA VAL A 12 7.06 30.48 12.36
C VAL A 12 5.88 29.52 12.39
N SER A 13 4.71 29.99 12.84
CA SER A 13 3.50 29.17 13.01
C SER A 13 2.99 28.58 11.69
N GLU A 14 3.06 29.32 10.57
CA GLU A 14 2.53 28.82 9.29
C GLU A 14 3.47 27.79 8.62
N VAL A 15 4.78 28.00 8.72
CA VAL A 15 5.78 27.06 8.17
C VAL A 15 5.81 25.77 9.00
N ALA A 16 5.84 25.88 10.33
CA ALA A 16 5.78 24.72 11.22
C ALA A 16 4.47 23.92 11.04
N ALA A 17 3.33 24.60 10.88
CA ALA A 17 2.05 23.91 10.62
C ALA A 17 2.02 23.22 9.25
N LYS A 18 2.63 23.79 8.21
CA LYS A 18 2.77 23.16 6.89
C LYS A 18 3.63 21.90 6.95
N ASP A 19 4.74 21.96 7.68
CA ASP A 19 5.66 20.82 7.84
C ASP A 19 4.98 19.67 8.60
N GLU A 20 4.26 19.98 9.68
CA GLU A 20 3.48 18.99 10.43
C GLU A 20 2.39 18.35 9.55
N PHE A 21 1.73 19.13 8.71
CA PHE A 21 0.69 18.63 7.80
C PHE A 21 1.24 17.69 6.71
N TRP A 22 2.43 18.00 6.18
CA TRP A 22 3.13 17.11 5.26
C TRP A 22 3.56 15.80 5.96
N ASN A 23 4.02 15.90 7.21
CA ASN A 23 4.40 14.74 8.01
C ASN A 23 3.21 13.81 8.28
N ILE A 24 2.08 14.38 8.72
CA ILE A 24 0.82 13.65 8.94
C ILE A 24 0.37 12.89 7.69
N LYS A 25 0.44 13.53 6.51
CA LYS A 25 0.07 12.89 5.25
C LYS A 25 0.96 11.71 4.90
N ASN A 26 2.27 11.83 5.12
CA ASN A 26 3.21 10.75 4.85
C ASN A 26 2.99 9.57 5.81
N VAL A 27 2.84 9.84 7.10
CA VAL A 27 2.53 8.78 8.09
C VAL A 27 1.20 8.10 7.76
N THR A 28 0.17 8.87 7.43
CA THR A 28 -1.14 8.30 7.04
C THR A 28 -1.03 7.41 5.81
N ARG A 29 -0.26 7.83 4.80
CA ARG A 29 0.01 7.01 3.61
C ARG A 29 0.66 5.70 4.03
N ASP A 30 1.73 5.75 4.82
CA ASP A 30 2.46 4.55 5.23
C ASP A 30 1.59 3.60 6.06
N ASP A 31 0.73 4.12 6.94
CA ASP A 31 -0.24 3.33 7.71
C ASP A 31 -1.25 2.62 6.79
N GLN A 32 -1.77 3.30 5.77
CA GLN A 32 -2.67 2.66 4.79
C GLN A 32 -1.94 1.54 4.02
N LEU A 33 -0.67 1.75 3.65
CA LEU A 33 0.12 0.73 2.95
C LEU A 33 0.35 -0.50 3.81
N ALA A 34 0.69 -0.30 5.09
CA ALA A 34 0.87 -1.38 6.04
C ALA A 34 -0.42 -2.19 6.24
N ALA A 35 -1.57 -1.52 6.32
CA ALA A 35 -2.87 -2.17 6.49
C ALA A 35 -3.30 -3.02 5.28
N HIS A 36 -3.04 -2.54 4.07
CA HIS A 36 -3.47 -3.23 2.85
C HIS A 36 -2.65 -4.47 2.51
N ARG A 37 -1.41 -4.60 3.02
CA ARG A 37 -0.47 -5.70 2.71
C ARG A 37 -0.24 -5.94 1.21
N VAL A 38 -0.67 -5.01 0.36
CA VAL A 38 -0.39 -5.02 -1.07
C VAL A 38 0.94 -4.29 -1.30
N PRO A 39 1.86 -4.83 -2.11
CA PRO A 39 3.06 -4.10 -2.49
C PRO A 39 2.72 -2.72 -3.10
N PRO A 40 3.31 -1.61 -2.63
CA PRO A 40 3.00 -0.26 -3.11
C PRO A 40 3.09 -0.09 -4.63
N LEU A 41 4.06 -0.78 -5.25
CA LEU A 41 4.25 -0.82 -6.71
C LEU A 41 3.01 -1.34 -7.46
N LEU A 42 2.32 -2.33 -6.89
CA LEU A 42 1.09 -2.89 -7.48
C LEU A 42 -0.13 -1.98 -7.27
N MET A 43 -0.05 -1.02 -6.34
CA MET A 43 -1.07 0.00 -6.10
C MET A 43 -0.86 1.27 -6.94
N GLY A 44 0.10 1.28 -7.87
CA GLY A 44 0.38 2.43 -8.74
C GLY A 44 1.05 3.60 -8.01
N ILE A 45 1.67 3.32 -6.87
CA ILE A 45 2.32 4.35 -6.05
C ILE A 45 3.66 4.72 -6.65
N ILE A 46 3.89 6.03 -6.79
CA ILE A 46 5.16 6.56 -7.30
C ILE A 46 6.20 6.50 -6.17
N PRO A 47 7.39 5.93 -6.43
CA PRO A 47 8.45 5.87 -5.43
C PRO A 47 8.97 7.27 -5.09
N SER A 48 9.13 7.54 -3.80
CA SER A 48 9.69 8.79 -3.29
C SER A 48 11.23 8.76 -3.24
N SER A 49 11.86 7.61 -3.49
CA SER A 49 13.30 7.40 -3.40
C SER A 49 13.90 7.00 -4.75
N THR A 50 15.18 7.36 -4.96
CA THR A 50 15.92 7.19 -6.22
C THR A 50 16.08 5.72 -6.67
N GLY A 51 15.81 4.75 -5.80
CA GLY A 51 15.96 3.31 -6.07
C GLY A 51 14.70 2.60 -6.61
N GLY A 52 13.54 3.26 -6.63
CA GLY A 52 12.29 2.63 -7.07
C GLY A 52 11.85 1.43 -6.20
N PHE A 53 10.83 0.69 -6.67
CA PHE A 53 10.31 -0.51 -5.96
C PHE A 53 10.89 -1.84 -6.46
N GLY A 54 11.74 -1.82 -7.49
CA GLY A 54 12.31 -3.03 -8.09
C GLY A 54 11.40 -3.71 -9.13
N ASP A 55 11.51 -5.03 -9.25
CA ASP A 55 10.87 -5.86 -10.26
C ASP A 55 9.38 -6.10 -9.95
N VAL A 56 8.51 -5.57 -10.82
CA VAL A 56 7.04 -5.65 -10.70
C VAL A 56 6.55 -7.10 -10.76
N GLU A 57 7.14 -7.93 -11.60
CA GLU A 57 6.70 -9.31 -11.79
C GLU A 57 6.96 -10.13 -10.53
N LYS A 58 8.16 -10.00 -9.94
CA LYS A 58 8.49 -10.67 -8.67
C LYS A 58 7.57 -10.21 -7.55
N ALA A 59 7.28 -8.91 -7.46
CA ALA A 59 6.35 -8.39 -6.46
C ALA A 59 4.95 -9.00 -6.62
N ALA A 60 4.45 -9.09 -7.85
CA ALA A 60 3.17 -9.73 -8.16
C ALA A 60 3.15 -11.22 -7.78
N LEU A 61 4.20 -11.97 -8.13
CA LEU A 61 4.31 -13.39 -7.79
C LEU A 61 4.29 -13.64 -6.28
N VAL A 62 5.08 -12.89 -5.52
CA VAL A 62 5.13 -12.99 -4.06
C VAL A 62 3.79 -12.60 -3.43
N PHE A 63 3.17 -11.53 -3.92
CA PHE A 63 1.87 -11.08 -3.44
C PHE A 63 0.78 -12.14 -3.70
N VAL A 64 0.75 -12.72 -4.90
CA VAL A 64 -0.23 -13.77 -5.21
C VAL A 64 -0.01 -15.00 -4.34
N ARG A 65 1.23 -15.44 -4.15
CA ARG A 65 1.55 -16.59 -3.29
C ARG A 65 1.14 -16.38 -1.84
N ASN A 66 1.41 -15.20 -1.28
CA ASN A 66 1.32 -14.99 0.16
C ASN A 66 -0.01 -14.38 0.62
N GLU A 67 -0.68 -13.59 -0.23
CA GLU A 67 -1.90 -12.87 0.15
C GLU A 67 -3.11 -13.39 -0.64
N VAL A 68 -2.99 -13.57 -1.97
CA VAL A 68 -4.14 -13.96 -2.81
C VAL A 68 -4.48 -15.43 -2.69
N LYS A 69 -3.50 -16.34 -2.78
CA LYS A 69 -3.73 -17.78 -2.74
C LYS A 69 -4.37 -18.26 -1.42
N PRO A 70 -3.94 -17.80 -0.23
CA PRO A 70 -4.62 -18.16 1.02
C PRO A 70 -6.08 -17.65 1.08
N LEU A 71 -6.35 -16.45 0.54
CA LEU A 71 -7.72 -15.94 0.45
C LEU A 71 -8.57 -16.79 -0.51
N GLN A 72 -8.01 -17.18 -1.64
CA GLN A 72 -8.64 -18.10 -2.59
C GLN A 72 -8.98 -19.44 -1.93
N ASP A 73 -8.04 -20.03 -1.19
CA ASP A 73 -8.26 -21.30 -0.49
C ASP A 73 -9.35 -21.16 0.60
N ARG A 74 -9.38 -20.02 1.31
CA ARG A 74 -10.45 -19.72 2.28
C ARG A 74 -11.82 -19.56 1.62
N LEU A 75 -11.88 -18.99 0.42
CA LEU A 75 -13.11 -18.91 -0.36
C LEU A 75 -13.55 -20.28 -0.87
N LEU A 76 -12.62 -21.14 -1.28
CA LEU A 76 -12.93 -22.50 -1.71
C LEU A 76 -13.54 -23.35 -0.59
N ALA A 77 -13.16 -23.12 0.67
CA ALA A 77 -13.77 -23.78 1.83
C ALA A 77 -15.29 -23.52 1.97
N ILE A 78 -15.85 -22.54 1.25
CA ILE A 78 -17.31 -22.33 1.15
C ILE A 78 -17.98 -23.52 0.46
N ASN A 79 -17.34 -24.09 -0.56
CA ASN A 79 -17.88 -25.25 -1.28
C ASN A 79 -18.03 -26.45 -0.34
N ASP A 80 -17.02 -26.70 0.49
CA ASP A 80 -17.06 -27.79 1.48
C ASP A 80 -18.19 -27.63 2.48
N ARG A 81 -18.50 -26.38 2.87
CA ARG A 81 -19.60 -26.07 3.78
C ARG A 81 -20.98 -26.24 3.13
N LEU A 82 -21.09 -26.01 1.83
CA LEU A 82 -22.36 -26.08 1.10
C LEU A 82 -22.60 -27.44 0.43
N GLY A 83 -21.56 -28.28 0.33
CA GLY A 83 -21.62 -29.56 -0.37
C GLY A 83 -21.76 -29.43 -1.90
N ASP A 84 -21.50 -28.25 -2.45
CA ASP A 84 -21.62 -27.96 -3.88
C ASP A 84 -20.51 -27.00 -4.36
N ALA A 85 -20.09 -27.17 -5.62
CA ALA A 85 -19.00 -26.43 -6.25
C ALA A 85 -19.45 -25.06 -6.77
N VAL A 86 -19.79 -24.17 -5.85
CA VAL A 86 -20.30 -22.81 -6.13
C VAL A 86 -19.20 -21.79 -6.41
N VAL A 87 -18.05 -21.88 -5.74
CA VAL A 87 -16.86 -21.06 -5.98
C VAL A 87 -15.91 -21.82 -6.88
N ARG A 88 -15.54 -21.23 -8.02
CA ARG A 88 -14.53 -21.77 -8.94
C ARG A 88 -13.55 -20.67 -9.29
N LEU A 89 -12.28 -20.98 -9.14
CA LEU A 89 -11.20 -20.02 -9.37
C LEU A 89 -10.38 -20.48 -10.58
N ALA A 90 -10.10 -19.55 -11.47
CA ALA A 90 -9.16 -19.78 -12.55
C ALA A 90 -7.73 -19.82 -12.00
N GLN A 91 -6.87 -20.56 -12.70
CA GLN A 91 -5.45 -20.55 -12.40
C GLN A 91 -4.86 -19.17 -12.67
N TYR A 92 -4.07 -18.67 -11.73
CA TYR A 92 -3.37 -17.40 -11.91
C TYR A 92 -2.24 -17.56 -12.94
N THR A 93 -2.18 -16.65 -13.91
CA THR A 93 -1.11 -16.56 -14.91
C THR A 93 -0.61 -15.11 -14.96
N LEU A 94 0.71 -14.94 -15.14
CA LEU A 94 1.33 -13.63 -15.31
C LEU A 94 2.03 -13.64 -16.67
N GLY A 95 1.62 -12.75 -17.58
CA GLY A 95 2.15 -12.72 -18.95
C GLY A 95 1.79 -13.93 -19.81
N GLY A 96 0.70 -14.65 -19.50
CA GLY A 96 0.25 -15.84 -20.25
C GLY A 96 1.03 -17.12 -19.95
N THR A 97 1.97 -17.08 -19.01
CA THR A 97 2.69 -18.26 -18.53
C THR A 97 2.29 -18.54 -17.09
N GLU A 98 2.16 -19.82 -16.73
CA GLU A 98 2.03 -20.21 -15.33
C GLU A 98 3.21 -19.69 -14.53
N PRO A 99 2.98 -19.04 -13.38
CA PRO A 99 4.08 -18.69 -12.49
C PRO A 99 4.75 -19.99 -12.03
N ALA A 100 6.05 -20.14 -12.33
CA ALA A 100 6.81 -21.31 -11.92
C ALA A 100 6.63 -21.54 -10.41
N ALA A 101 6.19 -22.75 -10.05
CA ALA A 101 6.08 -23.16 -8.65
C ALA A 101 7.48 -23.12 -8.03
N ALA A 102 7.73 -22.10 -7.22
CA ALA A 102 8.93 -21.99 -6.38
C ALA A 102 8.80 -22.82 -5.10
#